data_AF-A0AAV5ARW1-F1
#
_entry.id   AF-A0AAV5ARW1-F1
#
_cell.length_a   1.000
_cell.length_b   1.000
_cell.length_c   1.000
_cell.angle_alpha   90.00
_cell.angle_beta   90.00
_cell.angle_gamma   90.00
#
_symmetry.space_group_name_H-M   'P 1'
#
loop_
_entity.id
_entity.type
_entity.pdbx_description
1 polymer ?
#
loop_
_entity_poly.entity_id
_entity_poly.type
_entity_poly.pdbx_seq_one_letter_code
_entity_poly.pdbx_strand_id
1 'polypeptide(L)'
;MWIQNEEPKLSPESPKLDIWKAKDSYIRIAYSQCIEQEIIPKLAGLDAKVAWDLMENEFKQSGTGSIVYWFHQLFKLTAGTEDIYEHIKQYKTAIRYLANAGVPFPEHAQAAILLTSLPGDGQTSFRSATKVTTMTTFSSMASLIRDEV
;
A
#
# COMPACT_ATOMS: atom_id res chain seq x y z
N MET A 1 -33.25 25.87 10.50
CA MET A 1 -32.56 26.04 11.80
C MET A 1 -31.33 25.13 11.73
N TRP A 2 -30.16 25.69 11.45
CA TRP A 2 -28.94 24.90 11.27
C TRP A 2 -28.29 24.70 12.64
N ILE A 3 -28.17 23.45 13.07
CA ILE A 3 -27.41 23.10 14.27
C ILE A 3 -25.94 23.34 13.90
N GLN A 4 -25.35 24.40 14.47
CA GLN A 4 -23.90 24.54 14.48
C GLN A 4 -23.36 23.33 15.25
N ASN A 5 -22.71 22.42 14.53
CA ASN A 5 -21.86 21.40 15.14
C ASN A 5 -20.67 22.13 15.74
N GLU A 6 -20.84 22.66 16.96
CA GLU A 6 -19.71 23.10 17.77
C GLU A 6 -18.84 21.87 18.02
N GLU A 7 -17.61 21.91 17.49
CA GLU A 7 -16.59 20.95 17.87
C GLU A 7 -16.52 20.92 19.41
N PRO A 8 -16.51 19.73 20.04
CA PRO A 8 -16.46 19.64 21.49
C PRO A 8 -15.13 20.23 22.00
N LYS A 9 -15.16 21.52 22.35
CA LYS A 9 -14.04 22.23 22.96
C LYS A 9 -13.87 21.69 24.38
N LEU A 10 -12.92 20.78 24.55
CA LEU A 10 -12.49 20.31 25.86
C LEU A 10 -12.03 21.51 26.69
N SER A 11 -12.62 21.68 27.87
CA SER A 11 -12.19 22.70 28.83
C SER A 11 -10.67 22.55 29.10
N PRO A 12 -9.91 23.67 29.21
CA PRO A 12 -8.47 23.65 29.44
C PRO A 12 -8.04 22.86 30.68
N GLU A 13 -8.94 22.66 31.64
CA GLU A 13 -8.71 21.96 32.91
C GLU A 13 -9.32 20.54 32.93
N SER A 14 -9.75 20.01 31.78
CA SER A 14 -10.34 18.67 31.76
C SER A 14 -9.26 17.59 31.89
N PRO A 15 -9.42 16.57 32.76
CA PRO A 15 -8.51 15.42 32.84
C PRO A 15 -8.37 14.67 31.50
N LYS A 16 -9.36 14.81 30.61
CA LYS A 16 -9.35 14.24 29.26
C LYS A 16 -8.34 14.95 28.36
N LEU A 17 -8.12 16.25 28.53
CA LEU A 17 -7.13 17.01 27.78
C LEU A 17 -5.71 16.59 28.17
N ASP A 18 -5.46 16.33 29.45
CA ASP A 18 -4.16 15.86 29.93
C ASP A 18 -3.83 14.46 29.42
N ILE A 19 -4.82 13.55 29.43
CA ILE A 19 -4.67 12.22 28.83
C ILE A 19 -4.39 12.32 27.33
N TRP A 20 -5.06 13.23 26.62
CA TRP A 20 -4.84 13.45 25.20
C TRP A 20 -3.42 13.97 24.93
N LYS A 21 -2.95 14.98 25.66
CA LYS A 21 -1.58 15.52 25.54
C LYS A 21 -0.52 14.45 25.81
N ALA A 22 -0.73 13.60 26.81
CA ALA A 22 0.19 12.51 27.11
C ALA A 22 0.27 11.50 25.96
N LYS A 23 -0.87 11.14 25.35
CA LYS A 23 -0.92 10.25 24.18
C LYS A 23 -0.30 10.89 22.94
N ASP A 24 -0.59 12.16 22.70
CA ASP A 24 -0.02 12.93 21.59
C ASP A 24 1.52 12.97 21.69
N SER A 25 2.04 13.30 22.88
CA SER A 25 3.48 13.29 23.14
C SER A 25 4.12 11.91 22.92
N TYR A 26 3.45 10.83 23.35
CA TYR A 26 3.97 9.47 23.15
C TYR A 26 4.08 9.11 21.66
N ILE A 27 3.04 9.43 20.88
CA ILE A 27 3.02 9.17 19.43
C ILE A 27 4.13 9.98 18.73
N ARG A 28 4.34 11.24 19.11
CA ARG A 28 5.40 12.08 18.55
C ARG A 28 6.81 11.54 18.86
N ILE A 29 7.03 11.01 20.06
CA ILE A 29 8.28 10.32 20.39
C ILE A 29 8.45 9.08 19.52
N ALA A 30 7.39 8.27 19.34
CA ALA A 30 7.44 7.11 18.48
C ALA A 30 7.79 7.47 17.02
N TYR A 31 7.22 8.55 16.46
CA TYR A 31 7.62 9.04 15.15
C TYR A 31 9.12 9.36 15.07
N SER A 32 9.66 10.09 16.05
CA SER A 32 11.09 10.46 16.07
C SER A 32 12.06 9.27 16.10
N GLN A 33 11.61 8.10 16.55
CA GLN A 33 12.39 6.86 16.58
C GLN A 33 12.35 6.09 15.24
N CYS A 34 11.36 6.36 14.40
CA CYS A 34 11.10 5.61 13.17
C CYS A 34 11.43 6.37 11.89
N ILE A 35 11.77 7.66 11.97
CA ILE A 35 12.05 8.52 10.82
C ILE A 35 13.49 9.02 10.80
N GLU A 36 13.97 9.42 9.63
CA GLU A 36 15.29 10.02 9.46
C GLU A 36 15.42 11.35 10.22
N GLN A 37 16.61 11.61 10.77
CA GLN A 37 16.85 12.78 11.62
C GLN A 37 16.59 14.12 10.93
N GLU A 38 16.67 14.16 9.60
CA GLU A 38 16.48 15.37 8.79
C GLU A 38 15.05 15.90 8.80
N ILE A 39 14.07 15.05 9.15
CA ILE A 39 12.64 15.42 9.16
C ILE A 39 12.16 15.80 10.56
N ILE A 40 12.85 15.37 11.61
CA ILE A 40 12.51 15.69 12.99
C ILE A 40 12.32 17.22 13.22
N PRO A 41 13.16 18.12 12.67
CA PRO A 41 12.95 19.56 12.81
C PRO A 41 11.64 20.06 12.19
N LYS A 42 11.17 19.43 11.10
CA LYS A 42 9.91 19.81 10.43
C LYS A 42 8.68 19.40 11.24
N LEU A 43 8.82 18.42 12.13
CA LEU A 43 7.75 17.92 13.00
C LEU A 43 7.75 18.59 14.38
N ALA A 44 8.73 19.44 14.68
CA ALA A 44 8.85 20.10 15.96
C ALA A 44 7.67 21.06 16.19
N GLY A 45 6.97 20.90 17.32
CA GLY A 45 5.85 21.75 17.70
C GLY A 45 4.51 21.41 17.02
N LEU A 46 4.45 20.42 16.14
CA LEU A 46 3.20 19.93 15.56
C LEU A 46 2.55 18.87 16.46
N ASP A 47 1.22 18.87 16.52
CA ASP A 47 0.44 17.77 17.09
C ASP A 47 0.64 16.51 16.25
N ALA A 48 0.49 15.33 16.86
CA ALA A 48 0.77 14.04 16.21
C ALA A 48 0.01 13.86 14.89
N LYS A 49 -1.26 14.30 14.83
CA LYS A 49 -2.05 14.19 13.59
C LYS A 49 -1.50 15.07 12.47
N VAL A 50 -1.10 16.30 12.79
CA VAL A 50 -0.55 17.24 11.80
C VAL A 50 0.83 16.78 11.35
N ALA A 51 1.65 16.28 12.27
CA ALA A 51 2.92 15.66 11.95
C ALA A 51 2.75 14.45 11.02
N TRP A 52 1.75 13.59 11.28
CA TRP A 52 1.42 12.46 10.41
C TRP A 52 1.01 12.92 9.01
N ASP A 53 0.15 13.92 8.89
CA ASP A 53 -0.31 14.41 7.59
C ASP A 53 0.81 15.06 6.77
N LEU A 54 1.75 15.73 7.43
CA LEU A 54 2.94 16.28 6.78
C LEU A 54 3.85 15.15 6.27
N MET A 55 4.14 14.16 7.11
CA MET A 55 4.92 12.98 6.70
C MET A 55 4.22 12.21 5.57
N GLU A 56 2.90 12.05 5.65
CA GLU A 56 2.13 11.44 4.58
C GLU A 56 2.32 12.25 3.30
N ASN A 57 2.14 13.57 3.30
CA ASN A 57 2.32 14.36 2.07
C ASN A 57 3.75 14.33 1.52
N GLU A 58 4.76 14.33 2.39
CA GLU A 58 6.17 14.36 1.99
C GLU A 58 6.67 13.00 1.45
N PHE A 59 6.18 11.90 2.03
CA PHE A 59 6.62 10.54 1.69
C PHE A 59 5.63 9.73 0.86
N LYS A 60 4.40 10.21 0.68
CA LYS A 60 3.43 9.54 -0.18
C LYS A 60 3.97 9.54 -1.59
N GLN A 61 4.41 8.36 -2.02
CA GLN A 61 4.92 8.06 -3.36
C GLN A 61 3.79 8.15 -4.42
N SER A 62 3.17 9.33 -4.55
CA SER A 62 2.09 9.64 -5.48
C SER A 62 2.57 10.40 -6.73
N GLY A 63 3.88 10.67 -6.82
CA GLY A 63 4.45 11.33 -7.99
C GLY A 63 4.34 10.47 -9.25
N THR A 64 4.08 11.10 -10.39
CA THR A 64 4.01 10.43 -11.70
C THR A 64 5.24 9.57 -12.00
N GLY A 65 6.42 9.97 -11.52
CA GLY A 65 7.65 9.17 -11.65
C GLY A 65 7.59 7.83 -10.90
N SER A 66 7.00 7.80 -9.70
CA SER A 66 6.77 6.55 -8.95
C SER A 66 5.79 5.65 -9.69
N ILE A 67 4.69 6.22 -10.19
CA ILE A 67 3.69 5.51 -10.99
C ILE A 67 4.35 4.88 -12.23
N VAL A 68 5.09 5.67 -13.02
CA VAL A 68 5.80 5.20 -14.21
C VAL A 68 6.82 4.12 -13.87
N TYR A 69 7.58 4.28 -12.79
CA TYR A 69 8.54 3.27 -12.33
C TYR A 69 7.85 1.94 -12.02
N TRP A 70 6.76 1.95 -11.26
CA TRP A 70 6.07 0.71 -10.89
C TRP A 70 5.33 0.07 -12.06
N PHE A 71 4.81 0.86 -13.00
CA PHE A 71 4.34 0.33 -14.29
C PHE A 71 5.48 -0.30 -15.08
N HIS A 72 6.65 0.32 -15.13
CA HIS A 72 7.82 -0.25 -15.80
C HIS A 72 8.25 -1.57 -15.16
N GLN A 73 8.25 -1.67 -13.83
CA GLN A 73 8.52 -2.94 -13.14
C GLN A 73 7.48 -4.01 -13.48
N LEU A 74 6.18 -3.67 -13.54
CA LEU A 74 5.14 -4.60 -13.99
C LEU A 74 5.38 -5.10 -15.42
N PHE A 75 5.70 -4.21 -16.37
CA PHE A 75 6.00 -4.63 -17.73
C PHE A 75 7.28 -5.46 -17.81
N LYS A 76 8.30 -5.15 -17.01
CA LYS A 76 9.53 -5.95 -16.96
C LYS A 76 9.28 -7.38 -16.49
N LEU A 77 8.33 -7.60 -15.58
CA LEU A 77 7.94 -8.95 -15.15
C LEU A 77 7.38 -9.79 -16.31
N THR A 78 6.73 -9.18 -17.30
CA THR A 78 6.25 -9.89 -18.50
C THR A 78 7.36 -10.35 -19.44
N ALA A 79 8.57 -9.80 -19.29
CA ALA A 79 9.72 -10.14 -20.12
C ALA A 79 10.46 -11.42 -19.67
N GLY A 80 9.98 -12.08 -18.61
CA GLY A 80 10.48 -13.37 -18.13
C GLY A 80 11.41 -13.24 -16.93
N THR A 81 11.04 -13.92 -15.85
CA THR A 81 11.84 -14.16 -14.65
C THR A 81 11.96 -15.66 -14.46
N GLU A 82 13.12 -16.23 -14.15
CA GLU A 82 13.25 -17.69 -14.05
C GLU A 82 12.55 -18.29 -12.81
N ASP A 83 12.30 -17.49 -11.77
CA ASP A 83 11.66 -17.93 -10.53
C ASP A 83 10.24 -17.36 -10.36
N ILE A 84 9.26 -18.26 -10.27
CA ILE A 84 7.83 -17.96 -10.06
C ILE A 84 7.58 -17.31 -8.68
N TYR A 85 8.31 -17.71 -7.63
CA TYR A 85 8.10 -17.17 -6.29
C TYR A 85 8.55 -15.72 -6.20
N GLU A 86 9.75 -15.44 -6.72
CA GLU A 86 10.24 -14.06 -6.83
C GLU A 86 9.36 -13.23 -7.78
N HIS A 87 8.84 -13.81 -8.86
CA HIS A 87 7.87 -13.16 -9.75
C HIS A 87 6.61 -12.69 -9.00
N ILE A 88 5.96 -13.58 -8.26
CA ILE A 88 4.73 -13.26 -7.51
C ILE A 88 5.01 -12.18 -6.45
N LYS A 89 6.17 -12.24 -5.79
CA LYS A 89 6.57 -11.25 -4.78
C LYS A 89 6.80 -9.87 -5.39
N GLN A 90 7.51 -9.79 -6.51
CA GLN A 90 7.74 -8.55 -7.23
C GLN A 90 6.44 -7.97 -7.79
N TYR A 91 5.57 -8.83 -8.32
CA TYR A 91 4.23 -8.46 -8.79
C TYR A 91 3.37 -7.85 -7.69
N LYS A 92 3.23 -8.53 -6.54
CA LYS A 92 2.48 -8.03 -5.38
C LYS A 92 3.02 -6.70 -4.88
N THR A 93 4.35 -6.56 -4.87
CA THR A 93 5.03 -5.33 -4.49
C THR A 93 4.62 -4.18 -5.41
N ALA A 94 4.70 -4.37 -6.74
CA ALA A 94 4.37 -3.35 -7.71
C ALA A 94 2.88 -2.94 -7.67
N ILE A 95 1.96 -3.90 -7.57
CA ILE A 95 0.52 -3.62 -7.44
C ILE A 95 0.21 -2.84 -6.16
N ARG A 96 0.84 -3.21 -5.03
CA ARG A 96 0.66 -2.49 -3.76
C ARG A 96 1.15 -1.04 -3.87
N TYR A 97 2.31 -0.81 -4.48
CA TYR A 97 2.83 0.55 -4.63
C TYR A 97 2.02 1.39 -5.62
N LEU A 98 1.47 0.79 -6.69
CA LEU A 98 0.54 1.48 -7.59
C LEU A 98 -0.77 1.85 -6.90
N ALA A 99 -1.32 0.96 -6.07
CA ALA A 99 -2.50 1.26 -5.25
C ALA A 99 -2.21 2.43 -4.28
N ASN A 100 -1.06 2.42 -3.60
CA ASN A 100 -0.63 3.50 -2.72
C ASN A 100 -0.38 4.82 -3.47
N ALA A 101 0.00 4.77 -4.74
CA ALA A 101 0.16 5.92 -5.61
C ALA A 101 -1.16 6.45 -6.20
N GLY A 102 -2.30 5.87 -5.84
CA GLY A 102 -3.63 6.29 -6.31
C GLY A 102 -4.11 5.59 -7.58
N VAL A 103 -3.45 4.52 -8.02
CA VAL A 103 -3.82 3.71 -9.20
C VAL A 103 -4.15 2.28 -8.75
N PRO A 104 -5.28 2.07 -8.04
CA PRO A 104 -5.69 0.73 -7.64
C PRO A 104 -6.19 -0.06 -8.85
N PHE A 105 -5.76 -1.32 -8.94
CA PHE A 105 -6.28 -2.26 -9.94
C PHE A 105 -7.41 -3.08 -9.32
N PRO A 106 -8.52 -3.30 -10.03
CA PRO A 106 -9.53 -4.24 -9.58
C PRO A 106 -8.97 -5.68 -9.61
N GLU A 107 -9.46 -6.54 -8.72
CA GLU A 107 -8.88 -7.87 -8.46
C GLU A 107 -8.79 -8.74 -9.72
N HIS A 108 -9.79 -8.69 -10.60
CA HIS A 108 -9.79 -9.42 -11.87
C HIS A 108 -8.69 -8.93 -12.84
N ALA A 109 -8.39 -7.63 -12.85
CA ALA A 109 -7.30 -7.08 -13.67
C ALA A 109 -5.95 -7.51 -13.09
N GLN A 110 -5.81 -7.54 -11.76
CA GLN A 110 -4.61 -8.06 -11.12
C GLN A 110 -4.38 -9.54 -11.45
N ALA A 111 -5.44 -10.34 -11.43
CA ALA A 111 -5.39 -11.74 -11.82
C ALA A 111 -4.99 -11.93 -13.29
N ALA A 112 -5.60 -11.18 -14.21
CA ALA A 112 -5.30 -11.24 -15.63
C ALA A 112 -3.84 -10.87 -15.92
N ILE A 113 -3.36 -9.76 -15.34
CA ILE A 113 -1.97 -9.32 -15.55
C ILE A 113 -0.99 -10.36 -15.03
N LEU A 114 -1.22 -10.91 -13.82
CA LEU A 114 -0.36 -11.96 -13.25
C LEU A 114 -0.30 -13.18 -14.17
N LEU A 115 -1.44 -13.68 -14.63
CA LEU A 115 -1.48 -14.85 -15.52
C LEU A 115 -0.75 -14.62 -16.84
N THR A 116 -0.84 -13.41 -17.39
CA THR A 116 -0.15 -13.05 -18.62
C THR A 116 1.34 -12.76 -18.44
N SER A 117 1.78 -12.46 -17.21
CA SER A 117 3.18 -12.17 -16.90
C SER A 117 3.98 -13.38 -16.44
N LEU A 118 3.33 -14.50 -16.12
CA LEU A 118 4.02 -15.71 -15.65
C LEU A 118 5.09 -16.18 -16.65
N PRO A 119 6.28 -16.57 -16.16
CA PRO A 119 7.37 -17.05 -17.00
C PRO A 119 7.14 -18.48 -17.51
N GLY A 120 7.62 -18.77 -18.73
CA GLY A 120 7.73 -20.13 -19.27
C GLY A 120 6.40 -20.91 -19.35
N ASP A 121 6.46 -22.20 -18.98
CA ASP A 121 5.34 -23.15 -19.03
C ASP A 121 4.19 -22.85 -18.04
N GLY A 122 4.34 -21.84 -17.18
CA GLY A 122 3.27 -21.40 -16.28
C GLY A 122 2.04 -20.87 -17.03
N GLN A 123 2.23 -20.29 -18.23
CA GLN A 123 1.14 -19.88 -19.10
C GLN A 123 0.46 -21.06 -19.79
N THR A 124 1.21 -22.11 -20.14
CA THR A 124 0.68 -23.29 -20.81
C THR A 124 -0.08 -24.18 -19.83
N SER A 125 0.46 -24.44 -18.62
CA SER A 125 -0.24 -25.20 -17.56
C SER A 125 -1.61 -24.61 -17.22
N PHE A 126 -1.72 -23.28 -17.07
CA PHE A 126 -2.99 -22.62 -16.76
C PHE A 126 -3.98 -22.58 -17.93
N ARG A 127 -3.49 -22.57 -19.19
CA ARG A 127 -4.35 -22.66 -20.38
C ARG A 127 -4.93 -24.06 -20.59
N SER A 128 -4.21 -25.12 -20.19
CA SER A 128 -4.73 -26.49 -20.17
C SER A 128 -5.66 -26.78 -18.99
N ALA A 129 -5.53 -26.03 -17.88
CA ALA A 129 -6.47 -26.11 -16.78
C ALA A 129 -7.83 -25.52 -17.22
N THR A 130 -8.81 -26.39 -17.46
CA THR A 130 -10.23 -26.06 -17.69
C THR A 130 -10.90 -25.52 -16.40
N LYS A 131 -10.24 -24.58 -15.72
CA LYS A 131 -10.64 -23.91 -14.47
C LYS A 131 -10.65 -22.37 -14.59
N VAL A 132 -10.41 -21.83 -15.79
CA VAL A 132 -10.42 -20.37 -16.04
C VAL A 132 -11.83 -19.78 -15.95
N THR A 133 -12.89 -20.59 -16.03
CA THR A 133 -14.28 -20.10 -16.12
C THR A 133 -14.94 -19.79 -14.75
N THR A 134 -14.33 -20.14 -13.61
CA THR A 134 -14.96 -19.97 -12.28
C THR A 134 -14.14 -19.17 -11.27
N MET A 135 -12.97 -18.64 -11.63
CA MET A 135 -12.06 -17.99 -10.68
C MET A 135 -12.08 -16.47 -10.84
N THR A 136 -12.79 -15.78 -9.95
CA THR A 136 -12.92 -14.32 -9.95
C THR A 136 -11.95 -13.62 -9.00
N THR A 137 -11.16 -14.36 -8.21
CA THR A 137 -10.35 -13.82 -7.11
C THR A 137 -8.87 -14.21 -7.18
N PHE A 138 -8.02 -13.23 -6.91
CA PHE A 138 -6.55 -13.32 -6.95
C PHE A 138 -6.01 -14.33 -5.93
N SER A 139 -6.62 -14.38 -4.74
CA SER A 139 -6.24 -15.31 -3.67
C SER A 139 -6.35 -16.77 -4.11
N SER A 140 -7.38 -17.10 -4.89
CA SER A 140 -7.62 -18.46 -5.38
C SER A 140 -6.64 -18.85 -6.49
N MET A 141 -6.18 -17.90 -7.30
CA MET A 141 -5.18 -18.16 -8.34
C MET A 141 -3.77 -18.30 -7.75
N ALA A 142 -3.43 -17.48 -6.75
CA ALA A 142 -2.13 -17.54 -6.08
C ALA A 142 -1.92 -18.81 -5.23
N SER A 143 -3.00 -19.43 -4.71
CA SER A 143 -2.92 -20.73 -4.04
C SER A 143 -2.68 -21.87 -5.02
N LEU A 144 -3.34 -21.85 -6.19
CA LEU A 144 -3.22 -22.93 -7.17
C LEU A 144 -1.80 -23.02 -7.78
N ILE A 145 -1.18 -21.86 -8.04
CA ILE A 145 0.21 -21.81 -8.54
C ILE A 145 1.19 -22.41 -7.52
N ARG A 146 0.90 -22.32 -6.22
CA ARG A 146 1.72 -22.94 -5.17
C ARG A 146 1.55 -24.45 -5.11
N ASP A 147 0.38 -24.97 -5.47
CA ASP A 147 0.05 -26.40 -5.36
C ASP A 147 0.49 -27.20 -6.61
N GLU A 148 0.75 -26.55 -7.75
CA GLU A 148 1.19 -27.20 -9.01
C GLU A 148 2.72 -27.18 -9.24
N VAL A 149 3.50 -26.48 -8.41
CA VAL A 149 4.98 -26.39 -8.47
C VAL A 149 5.59 -27.11 -7.28
#